data_AF-A0A2G8EB52-F1
#
_entry.id   AF-A0A2G8EB52-F1
#
_cell.length_a   1.000
_cell.length_b   1.000
_cell.length_c   1.000
_cell.angle_alpha   90.00
_cell.angle_beta   90.00
_cell.angle_gamma   90.00
#
_symmetry.space_group_name_H-M   'P 1'
#
loop_
_entity.id
_entity.type
_entity.pdbx_description
1 polymer ?
#
loop_
_entity_poly.entity_id
_entity_poly.type
_entity_poly.pdbx_seq_one_letter_code
_entity_poly.pdbx_strand_id
1 'polypeptide(L)'
;MVNNKHLNEIIAIHSLISMSGIVPSLLNLQEKLIDITEDFCQSTGYDVKITDAIRRLISVVMDTEIRNSLACGNLKWNGYELTHFFYGHNEDKIFRTEHAGILFNKNKPEVAFCALRLITLCPTLSASKELQKIYIPLTEELNKKTHSLATHTQIKSIDQEPNISYEEIIEKYTFWTPFLAQLSVCALILIVLWACCRTFLQGGL
;
A
#
# COMPACT_ATOMS: atom_id res chain seq x y z
N MET A 1 18.76 -9.61 3.85
CA MET A 1 17.52 -9.17 4.54
C MET A 1 17.00 -7.96 3.79
N VAL A 2 15.76 -7.96 3.30
CA VAL A 2 15.17 -6.76 2.67
C VAL A 2 15.24 -5.63 3.70
N ASN A 3 15.86 -4.51 3.36
CA ASN A 3 15.85 -3.34 4.22
C ASN A 3 14.43 -2.73 4.20
N ASN A 4 13.59 -3.17 5.14
CA ASN A 4 12.20 -2.74 5.26
C ASN A 4 12.07 -1.23 5.48
N LYS A 5 13.13 -0.54 5.90
CA LYS A 5 13.10 0.91 6.17
C LYS A 5 12.73 1.71 4.92
N HIS A 6 13.46 1.55 3.82
CA HIS A 6 13.20 2.33 2.60
C HIS A 6 11.88 1.94 1.94
N LEU A 7 11.53 0.65 1.94
CA LEU A 7 10.23 0.20 1.43
C LEU A 7 9.07 0.81 2.23
N ASN A 8 9.20 0.86 3.57
CA ASN A 8 8.20 1.50 4.41
C ASN A 8 8.16 3.02 4.18
N GLU A 9 9.29 3.66 3.91
CA GLU A 9 9.33 5.08 3.56
C GLU A 9 8.62 5.37 2.24
N ILE A 10 8.85 4.56 1.20
CA ILE A 10 8.11 4.63 -0.08
C ILE A 10 6.61 4.49 0.17
N ILE A 11 6.20 3.49 0.95
CA ILE A 11 4.79 3.26 1.30
C ILE A 11 4.21 4.44 2.09
N ALA A 12 4.98 5.03 3.00
CA ALA A 12 4.56 6.18 3.78
C ALA A 12 4.35 7.40 2.89
N ILE A 13 5.29 7.71 1.98
CA ILE A 13 5.15 8.81 1.03
C ILE A 13 3.95 8.56 0.11
N HIS A 14 3.80 7.35 -0.42
CA HIS A 14 2.63 6.97 -1.22
C HIS A 14 1.32 7.23 -0.46
N SER A 15 1.24 6.80 0.80
CA SER A 15 0.05 7.00 1.65
C SER A 15 -0.22 8.49 1.93
N LEU A 16 0.82 9.30 2.13
CA LEU A 16 0.66 10.73 2.32
C LEU A 16 0.12 11.43 1.06
N ILE A 17 0.59 11.02 -0.12
CA ILE A 17 0.11 11.54 -1.40
C ILE A 17 -1.35 11.12 -1.64
N SER A 18 -1.70 9.88 -1.34
CA SER A 18 -3.06 9.36 -1.54
C SER A 18 -4.09 10.01 -0.61
N MET A 19 -3.66 10.43 0.58
CA MET A 19 -4.49 11.18 1.52
C MET A 19 -4.61 12.67 1.18
N SER A 20 -4.19 13.09 -0.03
CA SER A 20 -4.15 14.50 -0.43
C SER A 20 -3.30 15.36 0.51
N GLY A 21 -2.23 14.78 1.06
CA GLY A 21 -1.28 15.52 1.88
C GLY A 21 -0.70 16.71 1.13
N ILE A 22 -0.37 17.78 1.86
CA ILE A 22 0.22 18.97 1.27
C ILE A 22 1.59 18.60 0.69
N VAL A 23 1.73 18.66 -0.62
CA VAL A 23 3.03 18.53 -1.31
C VAL A 23 3.65 19.93 -1.39
N PRO A 24 4.71 20.22 -0.61
CA PRO A 24 5.27 21.57 -0.54
C PRO A 24 5.97 22.00 -1.84
N SER A 25 6.56 21.05 -2.58
CA SER A 25 7.21 21.26 -3.88
C SER A 25 7.26 19.94 -4.66
N LEU A 26 6.91 19.96 -5.95
CA LEU A 26 6.98 18.79 -6.83
C LEU A 26 8.43 18.38 -7.10
N LEU A 27 9.34 19.34 -7.24
CA LEU A 27 10.77 19.08 -7.44
C LEU A 27 11.37 18.36 -6.23
N ASN A 28 11.11 18.86 -5.03
CA ASN A 28 11.63 18.25 -3.80
C ASN A 28 11.05 16.85 -3.60
N LEU A 29 9.78 16.64 -4.00
CA LEU A 29 9.17 15.32 -3.97
C LEU A 29 9.87 14.38 -4.95
N GLN A 30 10.15 14.84 -6.18
CA GLN A 30 10.87 14.04 -7.18
C GLN A 30 12.27 13.66 -6.69
N GLU A 31 13.06 14.62 -6.22
CA GLU A 31 14.42 14.39 -5.69
C GLU A 31 14.39 13.36 -4.55
N LYS A 32 13.49 13.54 -3.59
CA LYS A 32 13.34 12.62 -2.47
C LYS A 32 12.97 11.20 -2.93
N LEU A 33 12.10 11.08 -3.93
CA LEU A 33 11.71 9.78 -4.47
C LEU A 33 12.84 9.11 -5.25
N ILE A 34 13.64 9.88 -5.98
CA ILE A 34 14.84 9.39 -6.66
C ILE A 34 15.82 8.81 -5.63
N ASP A 35 16.16 9.60 -4.61
CA ASP A 35 17.12 9.21 -3.58
C ASP A 35 16.69 7.93 -2.85
N ILE A 36 15.43 7.88 -2.39
CA ILE A 36 14.92 6.71 -1.67
C ILE A 36 14.86 5.47 -2.58
N THR A 37 14.53 5.66 -3.86
CA THR A 37 14.47 4.55 -4.82
C THR A 37 15.86 4.00 -5.09
N GLU A 38 16.86 4.86 -5.28
CA GLU A 38 18.25 4.46 -5.46
C GLU A 38 18.81 3.79 -4.20
N ASP A 39 18.61 4.38 -3.02
CA ASP A 39 19.04 3.81 -1.74
C ASP A 39 18.40 2.45 -1.49
N PHE A 40 17.11 2.29 -1.81
CA PHE A 40 16.44 0.99 -1.72
C PHE A 40 17.05 -0.04 -2.67
N CYS A 41 17.29 0.35 -3.92
CA CYS A 41 17.87 -0.50 -4.94
C CYS A 41 19.31 -0.92 -4.59
N GLN A 42 20.11 -0.02 -4.03
CA GLN A 42 21.49 -0.29 -3.62
C GLN A 42 21.56 -1.13 -2.34
N SER A 43 20.75 -0.80 -1.33
CA SER A 43 20.80 -1.47 -0.02
C SER A 43 20.29 -2.90 -0.02
N THR A 44 19.51 -3.31 -1.02
CA THR A 44 18.98 -4.67 -1.11
C THR A 44 19.99 -5.70 -1.63
N GLY A 45 21.04 -5.26 -2.34
CA GLY A 45 22.08 -6.14 -2.88
C GLY A 45 21.57 -7.17 -3.90
N TYR A 46 20.44 -6.89 -4.56
CA TYR A 46 19.88 -7.79 -5.56
C TYR A 46 20.64 -7.77 -6.88
N ASP A 47 20.42 -8.82 -7.68
CA ASP A 47 20.91 -8.88 -9.06
C ASP A 47 20.36 -7.72 -9.88
N VAL A 48 21.15 -7.25 -10.85
CA VAL A 48 20.84 -6.10 -11.72
C VAL A 48 19.44 -6.19 -12.32
N LYS A 49 19.01 -7.38 -12.76
CA LYS A 49 17.68 -7.57 -13.37
C LYS A 49 16.53 -7.38 -12.37
N ILE A 50 16.72 -7.82 -11.13
CA ILE A 50 15.73 -7.65 -10.06
C ILE A 50 15.67 -6.19 -9.65
N THR A 51 16.83 -5.57 -9.45
CA THR A 51 16.93 -4.15 -9.10
C THR A 51 16.26 -3.27 -10.13
N ASP A 52 16.50 -3.51 -11.42
CA ASP A 52 15.83 -2.81 -12.52
C ASP A 52 14.30 -3.03 -12.49
N ALA A 53 13.85 -4.27 -12.36
CA ALA A 53 12.42 -4.59 -12.29
C ALA A 53 11.71 -3.93 -11.09
N ILE A 54 12.36 -3.88 -9.92
CA ILE A 54 11.86 -3.18 -8.72
C ILE A 54 11.81 -1.67 -8.98
N ARG A 55 12.88 -1.07 -9.51
CA ARG A 55 12.93 0.37 -9.81
C ARG A 55 11.81 0.76 -10.77
N ARG A 56 11.58 -0.03 -11.82
CA ARG A 56 10.45 0.15 -12.77
C ARG A 56 9.11 0.11 -12.05
N LEU A 57 8.91 -0.87 -11.16
CA LEU A 57 7.68 -1.02 -10.41
C LEU A 57 7.43 0.19 -9.50
N ILE A 58 8.43 0.63 -8.72
CA ILE A 58 8.33 1.80 -7.85
C ILE A 58 7.99 3.05 -8.68
N SER A 59 8.71 3.26 -9.78
CA SER A 59 8.51 4.42 -10.66
C SER A 59 7.07 4.49 -11.16
N VAL A 60 6.54 3.36 -11.68
CA VAL A 60 5.16 3.29 -12.19
C VAL A 60 4.14 3.50 -11.09
N VAL A 61 4.33 2.89 -9.91
CA VAL A 61 3.41 3.02 -8.77
C VAL A 61 3.35 4.47 -8.31
N MET A 62 4.49 5.11 -8.06
CA MET A 62 4.55 6.49 -7.58
C MET A 62 4.05 7.49 -8.63
N ASP A 63 4.47 7.38 -9.89
CA ASP A 63 4.02 8.28 -10.94
C ASP A 63 2.50 8.18 -11.16
N THR A 64 1.93 6.99 -11.05
CA THR A 64 0.48 6.79 -11.15
C THR A 64 -0.24 7.45 -10.00
N GLU A 65 0.22 7.22 -8.76
CA GLU A 65 -0.42 7.78 -7.58
C GLU A 65 -0.35 9.31 -7.55
N ILE A 66 0.82 9.88 -7.82
CA ILE A 66 1.00 11.34 -7.84
C ILE A 66 0.12 11.95 -8.92
N ARG A 67 0.07 11.37 -10.12
CA ARG A 67 -0.78 11.88 -11.20
C ARG A 67 -2.27 11.83 -10.82
N ASN A 68 -2.71 10.79 -10.13
CA ASN A 68 -4.08 10.67 -9.66
C ASN A 68 -4.39 11.69 -8.56
N SER A 69 -3.50 11.85 -7.57
CA SER A 69 -3.65 12.81 -6.48
C SER A 69 -3.66 14.25 -6.98
N LEU A 70 -2.84 14.57 -7.97
CA LEU A 70 -2.79 15.90 -8.59
C LEU A 70 -3.90 16.15 -9.62
N ALA A 71 -4.64 15.13 -10.08
CA ALA A 71 -5.66 15.27 -11.13
C ALA A 71 -6.78 16.26 -10.76
N CYS A 72 -7.07 16.41 -9.48
CA CYS A 72 -8.08 17.34 -8.96
C CYS A 72 -7.54 18.77 -8.75
N GLY A 73 -6.23 18.99 -8.89
CA GLY A 73 -5.57 20.28 -8.66
C GLY A 73 -5.08 20.97 -9.94
N ASN A 74 -4.46 22.14 -9.78
CA ASN A 74 -3.84 22.90 -10.88
C ASN A 74 -2.39 22.46 -11.19
N LEU A 75 -1.87 21.49 -10.43
CA LEU A 75 -0.51 20.98 -10.57
C LEU A 75 -0.50 19.76 -11.49
N LYS A 76 0.58 19.59 -12.25
CA LYS A 76 0.79 18.43 -13.11
C LYS A 76 2.12 17.78 -12.77
N TRP A 77 2.14 16.45 -12.77
CA TRP A 77 3.37 15.68 -12.55
C TRP A 77 4.29 15.65 -13.78
N ASN A 78 3.83 16.20 -14.91
CA ASN A 78 4.56 16.24 -16.17
C ASN A 78 5.92 16.95 -16.02
N GLY A 79 6.99 16.26 -16.42
CA GLY A 79 8.37 16.71 -16.28
C GLY A 79 9.05 16.26 -14.98
N TYR A 80 8.29 15.71 -14.03
CA TYR A 80 8.80 15.20 -12.75
C TYR A 80 8.72 13.67 -12.64
N GLU A 81 8.27 12.98 -13.69
CA GLU A 81 8.06 11.54 -13.64
C GLU A 81 9.35 10.76 -13.37
N LEU A 82 9.29 9.84 -12.41
CA LEU A 82 10.39 8.93 -12.11
C LEU A 82 10.67 8.02 -13.30
N THR A 83 9.62 7.60 -14.00
CA THR A 83 9.75 6.83 -15.24
C THR A 83 10.57 7.57 -16.30
N HIS A 84 10.35 8.87 -16.46
CA HIS A 84 11.14 9.70 -17.38
C HIS A 84 12.57 9.90 -16.89
N PHE A 85 12.77 10.12 -15.58
CA PHE A 85 14.10 10.27 -15.00
C PHE A 85 14.98 9.03 -15.20
N PHE A 86 14.46 7.84 -14.90
CA PHE A 86 15.24 6.61 -14.95
C PHE A 86 15.31 5.96 -16.35
N TYR A 87 14.30 6.16 -17.20
CA TYR A 87 14.18 5.41 -18.47
C TYR A 87 13.98 6.30 -19.70
N GLY A 88 13.97 7.62 -19.55
CA GLY A 88 13.73 8.57 -20.63
C GLY A 88 12.29 8.62 -21.11
N HIS A 89 12.05 9.29 -22.24
CA HIS A 89 10.72 9.56 -22.80
C HIS A 89 10.20 8.43 -23.71
N ASN A 90 10.55 7.18 -23.42
CA ASN A 90 10.06 6.07 -24.23
C ASN A 90 8.55 5.86 -23.99
N GLU A 91 7.76 5.83 -25.07
CA GLU A 91 6.31 5.58 -25.02
C GLU A 91 5.94 4.14 -24.61
N ASP A 92 6.96 3.28 -24.53
CA ASP A 92 6.86 1.90 -24.13
C ASP A 92 6.43 1.73 -22.67
N LYS A 93 5.57 0.74 -22.39
CA LYS A 93 5.22 0.37 -21.01
C LYS A 93 6.50 0.06 -20.22
N ILE A 94 6.79 0.90 -19.22
CA ILE A 94 8.01 0.82 -18.40
C ILE A 94 8.05 -0.46 -17.58
N PHE A 95 6.92 -0.87 -16.99
CA PHE A 95 6.77 -2.14 -16.27
C PHE A 95 5.93 -3.12 -17.10
N ARG A 96 6.40 -4.37 -17.24
CA ARG A 96 5.86 -5.40 -18.15
C ARG A 96 5.77 -6.75 -17.46
N THR A 97 5.10 -7.70 -18.10
CA THR A 97 4.97 -9.09 -17.63
C THR A 97 6.32 -9.78 -17.44
N GLU A 98 7.31 -9.48 -18.27
CA GLU A 98 8.69 -9.98 -18.12
C GLU A 98 9.32 -9.53 -16.80
N HIS A 99 9.19 -8.24 -16.47
CA HIS A 99 9.66 -7.68 -15.20
C HIS A 99 8.90 -8.30 -14.01
N ALA A 100 7.58 -8.47 -14.14
CA ALA A 100 6.79 -9.16 -13.12
C ALA A 100 7.24 -10.62 -12.92
N GLY A 101 7.55 -11.35 -13.99
CA GLY A 101 8.08 -12.72 -13.92
C GLY A 101 9.42 -12.80 -13.17
N ILE A 102 10.27 -11.77 -13.29
CA ILE A 102 11.52 -11.67 -12.52
C ILE A 102 11.23 -11.47 -11.03
N LEU A 103 10.29 -10.58 -10.69
CA LEU A 103 9.95 -10.24 -9.30
C LEU A 103 9.20 -11.35 -8.56
N PHE A 104 8.28 -12.02 -9.24
CA PHE A 104 7.46 -13.10 -8.69
C PHE A 104 8.08 -14.48 -8.94
N ASN A 105 9.42 -14.56 -8.89
CA ASN A 105 10.12 -15.83 -8.97
C ASN A 105 10.04 -16.57 -7.63
N LYS A 106 9.61 -17.84 -7.66
CA LYS A 106 9.47 -18.72 -6.48
C LYS A 106 10.74 -18.84 -5.62
N ASN A 107 11.91 -18.67 -6.23
CA ASN A 107 13.19 -18.82 -5.56
C ASN A 107 13.57 -17.65 -4.64
N LYS A 108 12.86 -16.51 -4.72
CA LYS A 108 13.15 -15.28 -3.96
C LYS A 108 11.87 -14.72 -3.34
N PRO A 109 11.28 -15.41 -2.34
CA PRO A 109 10.01 -15.01 -1.75
C PRO A 109 10.01 -13.60 -1.14
N GLU A 110 11.17 -13.13 -0.67
CA GLU A 110 11.35 -11.78 -0.14
C GLU A 110 11.17 -10.68 -1.21
N VAL A 111 11.65 -10.93 -2.43
CA VAL A 111 11.48 -10.02 -3.57
C VAL A 111 10.01 -10.03 -4.00
N ALA A 112 9.41 -11.21 -4.07
CA ALA A 112 8.00 -11.37 -4.40
C ALA A 112 7.10 -10.66 -3.39
N PHE A 113 7.40 -10.74 -2.10
CA PHE A 113 6.65 -10.05 -1.06
C PHE A 113 6.78 -8.53 -1.16
N CYS A 114 7.99 -8.02 -1.43
CA CYS A 114 8.20 -6.60 -1.68
C CYS A 114 7.41 -6.12 -2.90
N ALA A 115 7.51 -6.83 -4.02
CA ALA A 115 6.80 -6.50 -5.25
C ALA A 115 5.27 -6.55 -5.06
N LEU A 116 4.77 -7.52 -4.29
CA LEU A 116 3.36 -7.61 -3.96
C LEU A 116 2.89 -6.38 -3.19
N ARG A 117 3.63 -5.97 -2.14
CA ARG A 117 3.30 -4.76 -1.38
C ARG A 117 3.22 -3.54 -2.29
N LEU A 118 4.18 -3.35 -3.19
CA LEU A 118 4.17 -2.23 -4.14
C LEU A 118 2.99 -2.30 -5.13
N ILE A 119 2.67 -3.47 -5.69
CA ILE A 119 1.53 -3.62 -6.60
C ILE A 119 0.21 -3.27 -5.91
N THR A 120 0.04 -3.66 -4.63
CA THR A 120 -1.21 -3.38 -3.90
C THR A 120 -1.45 -1.89 -3.68
N LEU A 121 -0.42 -1.05 -3.76
CA LEU A 121 -0.56 0.40 -3.67
C LEU A 121 -1.17 1.02 -4.93
N CYS A 122 -1.10 0.33 -6.08
CA CYS A 122 -1.55 0.85 -7.36
C CYS A 122 -2.72 0.02 -7.92
N PRO A 123 -3.98 0.47 -7.74
CA PRO A 123 -5.16 -0.31 -8.15
C PRO A 123 -5.20 -0.64 -9.64
N THR A 124 -4.71 0.25 -10.50
CA THR A 124 -4.65 0.03 -11.96
C THR A 124 -3.71 -1.12 -12.32
N LEU A 125 -2.58 -1.22 -11.63
CA LEU A 125 -1.60 -2.27 -11.83
C LEU A 125 -2.09 -3.60 -11.21
N SER A 126 -2.70 -3.53 -10.03
CA SER A 126 -3.32 -4.69 -9.38
C SER A 126 -4.54 -5.23 -10.16
N ALA A 127 -5.26 -4.42 -10.91
CA ALA A 127 -6.40 -4.86 -11.73
C ALA A 127 -5.99 -5.47 -13.08
N SER A 128 -4.70 -5.42 -13.44
CA SER A 128 -4.20 -5.95 -14.72
C SER A 128 -4.31 -7.47 -14.77
N LYS A 129 -5.19 -7.99 -15.65
CA LYS A 129 -5.38 -9.44 -15.88
C LYS A 129 -4.08 -10.15 -16.22
N GLU A 130 -3.19 -9.51 -16.97
CA GLU A 130 -1.90 -10.09 -17.37
C GLU A 130 -0.93 -10.22 -16.19
N LEU A 131 -0.93 -9.24 -15.27
CA LEU A 131 -0.10 -9.30 -14.07
C LEU A 131 -0.68 -10.24 -13.02
N GLN A 132 -2.01 -10.26 -12.88
CA GLN A 132 -2.73 -11.17 -11.97
C GLN A 132 -2.39 -12.64 -12.20
N LYS A 133 -2.30 -13.07 -13.46
CA LYS A 133 -1.88 -14.44 -13.82
C LYS A 133 -0.50 -14.81 -13.26
N ILE A 134 0.37 -13.82 -13.05
CA ILE A 134 1.74 -14.00 -12.57
C ILE A 134 1.79 -14.03 -11.05
N TYR A 135 1.17 -13.06 -10.36
CA TYR A 135 1.33 -12.93 -8.91
C TYR A 135 0.30 -13.73 -8.10
N ILE A 136 -0.94 -13.92 -8.57
CA ILE A 136 -1.99 -14.62 -7.79
C ILE A 136 -1.56 -16.04 -7.38
N PRO A 137 -1.06 -16.90 -8.28
CA PRO A 137 -0.66 -18.26 -7.91
C PRO A 137 0.43 -18.28 -6.83
N LEU A 138 1.34 -17.30 -6.89
CA LEU A 138 2.41 -17.17 -5.91
C LEU A 138 1.89 -16.65 -4.57
N THR A 139 0.92 -15.73 -4.56
CA THR A 139 0.30 -15.26 -3.31
C THR A 139 -0.43 -16.37 -2.58
N GLU A 140 -1.13 -17.26 -3.30
CA GLU A 140 -1.79 -18.42 -2.73
C GLU A 140 -0.78 -19.40 -2.13
N GLU A 141 0.34 -19.64 -2.82
CA GLU A 141 1.43 -20.51 -2.35
C GLU A 141 2.12 -19.94 -1.10
N LEU A 142 2.39 -18.63 -1.10
CA LEU A 142 2.95 -17.92 0.05
C LEU A 142 1.99 -17.96 1.26
N ASN A 143 0.70 -17.71 1.05
CA ASN A 143 -0.31 -17.77 2.11
C ASN A 143 -0.44 -19.19 2.70
N LYS A 144 -0.41 -20.23 1.85
CA LYS A 144 -0.43 -21.63 2.31
C LYS A 144 0.77 -21.95 3.20
N LYS A 145 1.96 -21.44 2.85
CA LYS A 145 3.18 -21.62 3.64
C LYS A 145 3.10 -20.89 5.00
N THR A 146 2.57 -19.67 5.01
CA THR A 146 2.37 -18.89 6.25
C THR A 146 1.36 -19.57 7.20
N HIS A 147 0.26 -20.12 6.68
CA HIS A 147 -0.71 -20.88 7.49
C HIS A 147 -0.13 -22.18 8.07
N SER A 148 0.76 -22.86 7.32
CA SER A 148 1.45 -24.06 7.83
C SER A 148 2.49 -23.77 8.92
N LEU A 149 3.08 -22.56 8.92
CA LEU A 149 4.03 -22.14 9.96
C LEU A 149 3.30 -21.73 11.25
N ALA A 150 2.13 -21.09 11.11
CA ALA A 150 1.29 -20.71 12.26
C ALA A 150 0.73 -21.92 13.02
N THR A 151 0.62 -23.10 12.39
CA THR A 151 0.19 -24.33 13.05
C THR A 151 1.32 -25.05 13.82
N HIS A 152 2.58 -24.61 13.69
CA HIS A 152 3.73 -25.23 14.35
C HIS A 152 4.36 -24.38 15.46
N THR A 153 3.75 -23.23 15.79
CA THR A 153 4.15 -22.40 16.94
C THR A 153 3.06 -22.39 18.01
N GLN A 154 2.58 -23.58 18.37
CA GLN A 154 2.03 -23.81 19.70
C GLN A 154 2.80 -24.98 20.33
N ILE A 155 3.13 -24.80 21.61
CA ILE A 155 3.81 -25.74 22.52
C ILE A 155 5.35 -25.70 22.48
N LYS A 156 5.89 -24.70 23.18
CA LYS A 156 6.91 -24.95 24.22
C LYS A 156 6.84 -23.86 25.29
N SER A 157 5.97 -24.09 26.26
CA SER A 157 6.05 -23.52 27.60
C SER A 157 7.28 -24.07 28.31
N ILE A 158 8.27 -23.22 28.60
CA ILE A 158 9.25 -23.45 29.67
C ILE A 158 9.46 -22.10 30.35
N ASP A 159 9.15 -22.09 31.63
CA ASP A 159 9.34 -21.00 32.58
C ASP A 159 10.80 -20.55 32.65
N GLN A 160 11.04 -19.25 32.45
CA GLN A 160 12.13 -18.53 33.11
C GLN A 160 11.92 -17.01 32.95
N GLU A 161 11.56 -16.37 34.05
CA GLU A 161 11.66 -14.91 34.24
C GLU A 161 13.11 -14.44 33.98
N PRO A 162 13.28 -13.27 33.36
CA PRO A 162 13.60 -12.12 34.19
C PRO A 162 12.75 -10.90 33.86
N ASN A 163 12.09 -10.44 34.92
CA ASN A 163 11.62 -9.09 35.21
C ASN A 163 12.17 -7.98 34.29
N ILE A 164 11.34 -7.58 33.32
CA ILE A 164 11.26 -6.20 32.86
C ILE A 164 9.77 -5.91 32.69
N SER A 165 9.27 -4.96 33.49
CA SER A 165 7.91 -4.43 33.45
C SER A 165 7.68 -3.74 32.10
N TYR A 166 6.79 -4.31 31.29
CA TYR A 166 6.11 -3.60 30.22
C TYR A 166 4.63 -3.67 30.56
N GLU A 167 4.05 -2.51 30.84
CA GLU A 167 2.63 -2.35 31.06
C GLU A 167 1.91 -2.77 29.77
N GLU A 168 1.29 -3.93 29.84
CA GLU A 168 0.58 -4.60 28.77
C GLU A 168 -0.70 -3.83 28.47
N ILE A 169 -0.60 -2.79 27.64
CA ILE A 169 -1.76 -2.22 26.96
C ILE A 169 -2.04 -3.12 25.77
N ILE A 170 -2.74 -4.24 26.01
CA ILE A 170 -3.52 -4.92 24.96
C ILE A 170 -4.65 -3.96 24.60
N GLU A 171 -4.37 -3.01 23.73
CA GLU A 171 -5.40 -2.25 23.03
C GLU A 171 -6.13 -3.22 22.10
N LYS A 172 -7.25 -3.75 22.59
CA LYS A 172 -8.29 -4.31 21.73
C LYS A 172 -8.59 -3.27 20.66
N TYR A 173 -8.27 -3.60 19.40
CA TYR A 173 -8.62 -2.79 18.24
C TYR A 173 -10.15 -2.62 18.15
N THR A 174 -10.67 -1.59 18.81
CA THR A 174 -12.07 -1.13 18.71
C THR A 174 -12.23 -0.28 17.45
N PHE A 175 -11.97 -0.86 16.28
CA PHE A 175 -12.04 -0.14 15.00
C PHE A 175 -13.50 0.22 14.61
N TRP A 176 -14.49 -0.49 15.16
CA TRP A 176 -15.90 -0.39 14.75
C TRP A 176 -16.77 0.50 15.63
N THR A 177 -16.31 0.89 16.82
CA THR A 177 -17.11 1.71 17.74
C THR A 177 -17.46 3.10 17.20
N PRO A 178 -16.57 3.86 16.53
CA PRO A 178 -16.97 5.17 16.01
C PRO A 178 -17.96 5.05 14.85
N PHE A 179 -17.83 4.01 14.03
CA PHE A 179 -18.73 3.76 12.90
C PHE A 179 -20.15 3.35 13.36
N LEU A 180 -20.24 2.47 14.37
CA LEU A 180 -21.53 2.07 14.95
C LEU A 180 -22.22 3.21 15.71
N ALA A 181 -21.44 4.07 16.38
CA ALA A 181 -21.96 5.26 17.04
C ALA A 181 -22.52 6.28 16.03
N GLN A 182 -21.86 6.46 14.87
CA GLN A 182 -22.39 7.33 13.81
C GLN A 182 -23.68 6.78 13.21
N LEU A 183 -23.76 5.47 12.94
CA LEU A 183 -24.98 4.84 12.43
C LEU A 183 -26.16 4.96 13.40
N SER A 184 -25.93 4.83 14.72
CA SER A 184 -27.00 4.95 15.70
C SER A 184 -27.56 6.37 15.79
N VAL A 185 -26.70 7.40 15.70
CA VAL A 185 -27.13 8.80 15.67
C VAL A 185 -27.91 9.11 14.40
N CYS A 186 -27.44 8.66 13.23
CA CYS A 186 -28.17 8.83 11.97
C CYS A 186 -29.54 8.14 12.00
N ALA A 187 -29.64 6.93 12.55
CA ALA A 187 -30.90 6.22 12.69
C ALA A 187 -31.88 6.96 13.61
N LEU A 188 -31.40 7.50 14.74
CA LEU A 188 -32.23 8.30 15.65
C LEU A 188 -32.76 9.57 14.98
N ILE A 189 -31.92 10.29 14.24
CA ILE A 189 -32.35 11.49 13.49
C ILE A 189 -33.43 11.13 12.47
N LEU A 190 -33.26 10.02 11.74
CA LEU A 190 -34.26 9.56 10.77
C LEU A 190 -35.57 9.15 11.43
N ILE A 191 -35.54 8.51 12.59
CA ILE A 191 -36.74 8.15 13.35
C ILE A 191 -37.48 9.41 13.82
N VAL A 192 -36.76 10.40 14.35
CA VAL A 192 -37.35 11.68 14.79
C VAL A 192 -37.94 12.43 13.60
N LEU A 193 -37.19 12.54 12.49
CA LEU A 193 -37.66 13.20 11.28
C LEU A 193 -38.91 12.50 10.72
N TRP A 194 -38.90 11.16 10.68
CA TRP A 194 -40.04 10.37 10.24
C TRP A 194 -41.25 10.56 11.16
N ALA A 195 -41.05 10.61 12.48
CA ALA A 195 -42.12 10.89 13.44
C ALA A 195 -42.69 12.30 13.24
N CYS A 196 -41.84 13.33 13.07
CA CYS A 196 -42.26 14.70 12.80
C CYS A 196 -43.02 14.81 11.47
N CYS A 197 -42.52 14.17 10.40
CA CYS A 197 -43.20 14.11 9.12
C CYS A 197 -44.55 13.39 9.24
N ARG A 198 -44.62 12.30 10.01
CA ARG A 198 -45.86 11.57 10.24
C ARG A 198 -46.86 12.40 11.04
N THR A 199 -46.44 13.10 12.09
CA THR A 199 -47.33 13.99 12.84
C THR A 199 -47.82 15.15 11.98
N PHE A 200 -46.96 15.70 11.12
CA PHE A 200 -47.34 16.75 10.17
C PHE A 200 -48.35 16.23 9.13
N LEU A 201 -48.16 15.02 8.61
CA LEU A 201 -49.09 14.36 7.69
C LEU A 201 -50.40 13.89 8.35
N GLN A 202 -50.39 13.62 9.65
CA GLN A 202 -51.55 13.12 10.40
C GLN A 202 -52.37 14.22 11.10
N GLY A 203 -51.86 15.46 11.20
CA GLY A 203 -52.66 16.59 11.64
C GLY A 203 -51.84 17.78 12.15
N GLY A 204 -51.83 18.85 11.36
CA GLY A 204 -51.52 20.22 11.80
C GLY A 204 -50.98 21.08 10.66
N LEU A 205 -51.77 21.90 9.96
CA LEU A 205 -53.13 22.40 10.19
C LEU A 205 -54.24 21.60 9.50
#